data_AF-A0A9X7TKH7-F1
#
_entry.id   AF-A0A9X7TKH7-F1
#
_cell.length_a   1.000
_cell.length_b   1.000
_cell.length_c   1.000
_cell.angle_alpha   90.00
_cell.angle_beta   90.00
_cell.angle_gamma   90.00
#
_symmetry.space_group_name_H-M   'P 1'
#
loop_
_entity.id
_entity.type
_entity.pdbx_description
1 polymer ?
#
loop_
_entity_poly.entity_id
_entity_poly.type
_entity_poly.pdbx_seq_one_letter_code
_entity_poly.pdbx_strand_id
1 'polypeptide(L)'
;MKIKFYRLNNAEEIAKEVMSIWPIYLPKPKIEIVNEITCDSEPFILVGKDEKLDCAYFQAKPEPKDIITKAIELNFALTEKTTSARTLLTGKMTEKFVKSPIVNENCLAPFGCIQCVTSCPFNAINIVDGKISINAEKCTNCGLCTSSCPIGAINLSYPNWSAITLLTKFRNKGEKIKVSCRDADLIVPCIGVLGPEELFILQSLYDVELFCSNDECVNKKIAEKTMSIFDEVKEKIPKEKPSINLSGIKRKDYTKVVTSLRVEGKAVIDIHAYRAVITEECTLCGVCVRRCPTKALEYEIKESKVYIKFSPANCVGCNMCVNLCEEGAIYILKDYNYQSLNEDYSYILTEDEIVKCRRCGKPFDNKKRILRVAKLLNKPIEELEYCNECKQLITSEDILKNWKAKFGEIRRSKT
;
A
#
# COMPACT_ATOMS: atom_id res chain seq x y z
N MET A 1 25.40 5.46 -0.89
CA MET A 1 26.25 6.32 -0.03
C MET A 1 27.23 5.40 0.70
N LYS A 2 28.53 5.73 0.76
CA LYS A 2 29.49 5.01 1.60
C LYS A 2 29.73 5.84 2.86
N ILE A 3 29.75 5.23 4.03
CA ILE A 3 30.16 5.89 5.27
C ILE A 3 31.45 5.22 5.68
N LYS A 4 32.53 6.01 5.78
CA LYS A 4 33.84 5.49 6.15
C LYS A 4 34.15 5.88 7.59
N PHE A 5 34.55 4.91 8.40
CA PHE A 5 35.02 5.15 9.76
C PHE A 5 36.55 5.01 9.77
N TYR A 6 37.24 6.02 10.30
CA TYR A 6 38.69 6.08 10.35
C TYR A 6 39.14 6.09 11.82
N ARG A 7 40.12 5.22 12.15
CA ARG A 7 40.75 4.96 13.46
C ARG A 7 40.13 5.64 14.70
N LEU A 8 39.19 4.92 15.32
CA LEU A 8 38.77 5.06 16.73
C LEU A 8 38.77 3.65 17.35
N ASN A 9 39.18 3.52 18.62
CA ASN A 9 39.28 2.22 19.31
C ASN A 9 37.94 1.47 19.42
N ASN A 10 36.82 2.12 19.11
CA ASN A 10 35.46 1.58 19.12
C ASN A 10 34.70 1.79 17.80
N ALA A 11 35.40 2.02 16.68
CA ALA A 11 34.78 2.30 15.38
C ALA A 11 33.82 1.19 14.91
N GLU A 12 34.15 -0.08 15.17
CA GLU A 12 33.27 -1.21 14.85
C GLU A 12 31.97 -1.19 15.66
N GLU A 13 32.05 -0.80 16.92
CA GLU A 13 30.91 -0.76 17.83
C GLU A 13 29.97 0.40 17.49
N ILE A 14 30.53 1.59 17.25
CA ILE A 14 29.78 2.76 16.78
C ILE A 14 29.15 2.48 15.42
N ALA A 15 29.85 1.84 14.48
CA ALA A 15 29.29 1.47 13.19
C ALA A 15 28.08 0.53 13.31
N LYS A 16 28.15 -0.46 14.21
CA LYS A 16 27.02 -1.37 14.49
C LYS A 16 25.85 -0.62 15.08
N GLU A 17 26.11 0.28 16.03
CA GLU A 17 25.07 1.04 16.70
C GLU A 17 24.40 2.02 15.72
N VAL A 18 25.17 2.78 14.94
CA VAL A 18 24.66 3.65 13.86
C VAL A 18 23.79 2.87 12.87
N MET A 19 24.17 1.64 12.51
CA MET A 19 23.34 0.80 11.64
C MET A 19 22.05 0.30 12.29
N SER A 20 22.06 0.08 13.61
CA SER A 20 20.87 -0.35 14.36
C SER A 20 19.83 0.77 14.47
N ILE A 21 20.28 2.02 14.54
CA ILE A 21 19.41 3.20 14.63
C ILE A 21 19.29 3.96 13.30
N TRP A 22 19.85 3.43 12.20
CA TRP A 22 19.74 4.04 10.88
C TRP A 22 18.27 4.09 10.45
N PRO A 23 17.76 5.24 9.98
CA PRO A 23 16.37 5.34 9.58
C PRO A 23 16.01 4.30 8.51
N ILE A 24 15.04 3.45 8.80
CA ILE A 24 14.65 2.30 7.96
C ILE A 24 14.23 2.76 6.55
N TYR A 25 13.75 4.00 6.42
CA TYR A 25 13.29 4.61 5.17
C TYR A 25 14.41 5.23 4.31
N LEU A 26 15.67 5.23 4.76
CA LEU A 26 16.82 5.67 3.97
C LEU A 26 17.63 4.45 3.48
N PRO A 27 18.19 4.49 2.26
CA PRO A 27 19.02 3.40 1.76
C PRO A 27 20.22 3.19 2.69
N LYS A 28 20.39 1.95 3.15
CA LYS A 28 21.47 1.61 4.08
C LYS A 28 22.82 1.91 3.43
N PRO A 29 23.66 2.73 4.08
CA PRO A 29 24.97 3.04 3.55
C PRO A 29 25.86 1.79 3.63
N LYS A 30 26.81 1.67 2.70
CA LYS A 30 27.90 0.69 2.87
C LYS A 30 28.90 1.28 3.85
N ILE A 31 29.08 0.59 4.98
CA ILE A 31 30.09 0.97 5.97
C ILE A 31 31.42 0.32 5.58
N GLU A 32 32.47 1.12 5.60
CA GLU A 32 33.83 0.68 5.33
C GLU A 32 34.74 1.23 6.45
N ILE A 33 35.42 0.35 7.17
CA ILE A 33 36.41 0.75 8.17
C ILE A 33 37.75 0.78 7.46
N VAL A 34 38.41 1.94 7.48
CA VAL A 34 39.65 2.14 6.75
C VAL A 34 40.76 2.41 7.75
N ASN A 35 41.76 1.53 7.75
CA ASN A 35 42.82 1.50 8.76
C ASN A 35 44.02 2.39 8.43
N GLU A 36 44.12 2.89 7.21
CA GLU A 36 45.26 3.68 6.72
C GLU A 36 44.79 5.04 6.23
N ILE A 37 44.80 6.02 7.13
CA ILE A 37 45.01 7.42 6.78
C ILE A 37 46.02 7.97 7.79
N THR A 38 47.18 8.41 7.29
CA THR A 38 48.06 9.33 8.00
C THR A 38 47.46 10.72 7.88
N CYS A 39 46.69 11.12 8.88
CA CYS A 39 46.38 12.52 9.12
C CYS A 39 47.18 12.89 10.37
N ASP A 40 48.04 13.90 10.30
CA ASP A 40 49.01 14.27 11.35
C ASP A 40 48.35 14.88 12.62
N SER A 41 47.06 14.59 12.84
CA SER A 41 46.27 15.02 13.98
C SER A 41 45.18 13.97 14.27
N GLU A 42 45.31 13.25 15.39
CA GLU A 42 44.30 12.32 15.91
C GLU A 42 43.05 13.06 16.45
N PRO A 43 41.85 12.46 16.45
CA PRO A 43 41.23 11.61 15.43
C PRO A 43 39.92 12.25 14.87
N PHE A 44 39.56 11.97 13.61
CA PHE A 44 38.36 12.53 12.95
C PHE A 44 37.45 11.46 12.31
N ILE A 45 36.13 11.64 12.43
CA ILE A 45 35.13 10.92 11.62
C ILE A 45 34.99 11.64 10.28
N LEU A 46 35.22 10.94 9.16
CA LEU A 46 35.08 11.48 7.81
C LEU A 46 33.93 10.78 7.08
N VAL A 47 32.85 11.52 6.83
CA VAL A 47 31.73 11.04 6.02
C VAL A 47 31.83 11.66 4.62
N GLY A 48 31.98 10.84 3.57
CA GLY A 48 32.14 11.35 2.20
C GLY A 48 31.83 10.33 1.12
N LYS A 49 31.65 10.81 -0.12
CA LYS A 49 31.42 10.02 -1.33
C LYS A 49 32.44 10.43 -2.41
N ASP A 50 33.18 9.45 -2.94
CA ASP A 50 34.09 9.53 -4.11
C ASP A 50 35.20 10.61 -4.04
N GLU A 51 36.25 10.34 -3.24
CA GLU A 51 37.57 11.02 -3.16
C GLU A 51 37.64 12.51 -2.77
N LYS A 52 36.53 13.25 -2.69
CA LYS A 52 36.52 14.59 -2.05
C LYS A 52 36.19 14.46 -0.55
N LEU A 53 37.19 14.70 0.28
CA LEU A 53 37.13 14.67 1.75
C LEU A 53 37.09 16.10 2.27
N ASP A 54 36.05 16.46 3.01
CA ASP A 54 36.08 17.62 3.92
C ASP A 54 36.32 17.10 5.33
N CYS A 55 37.45 17.51 5.93
CA CYS A 55 37.79 17.16 7.30
C CYS A 55 36.93 18.00 8.26
N ALA A 56 35.73 17.53 8.58
CA ALA A 56 34.88 18.17 9.57
C ALA A 56 35.38 17.86 10.99
N TYR A 57 35.81 18.92 11.69
CA TYR A 57 36.36 18.91 13.03
C TYR A 57 35.26 18.66 14.07
N PHE A 58 35.30 17.50 14.77
CA PHE A 58 34.48 17.24 15.96
C PHE A 58 35.37 17.39 17.21
N GLN A 59 35.04 18.32 18.11
CA GLN A 59 35.83 18.64 19.32
C GLN A 59 35.66 17.64 20.48
N ALA A 60 34.84 16.59 20.35
CA ALA A 60 34.56 15.64 21.44
C ALA A 60 34.20 14.25 20.90
N LYS A 61 34.27 13.22 21.76
CA LYS A 61 33.81 11.84 21.49
C LYS A 61 32.38 11.88 20.92
N PRO A 62 32.17 11.61 19.62
CA PRO A 62 30.89 11.82 18.98
C PRO A 62 29.92 10.68 19.31
N GLU A 63 28.68 11.00 19.69
CA GLU A 63 27.64 10.01 19.90
C GLU A 63 27.05 9.52 18.54
N PRO A 64 26.54 8.28 18.46
CA PRO A 64 25.96 7.72 17.23
C PRO A 64 24.88 8.60 16.58
N LYS A 65 24.09 9.32 17.38
CA LYS A 65 23.02 10.21 16.91
C LYS A 65 23.56 11.43 16.16
N ASP A 66 24.67 12.02 16.62
CA ASP A 66 25.27 13.19 15.99
C ASP A 66 25.88 12.84 14.62
N ILE A 67 26.45 11.65 14.52
CA ILE A 67 26.99 11.10 13.27
C ILE A 67 25.87 10.89 12.24
N ILE A 68 24.72 10.35 12.66
CA ILE A 68 23.55 10.16 11.79
C ILE A 68 22.99 11.50 11.35
N THR A 69 22.80 12.44 12.27
CA THR A 69 22.30 13.77 11.96
C THR A 69 23.20 14.47 10.94
N LYS A 70 24.53 14.42 11.11
CA LYS A 70 25.47 15.02 10.14
C LYS A 70 25.48 14.31 8.80
N ALA A 71 25.38 12.98 8.78
CA ALA A 71 25.27 12.22 7.54
C ALA A 71 23.97 12.54 6.78
N ILE A 72 22.87 12.76 7.50
CA ILE A 72 21.59 13.20 6.94
C ILE A 72 21.70 14.63 6.39
N GLU A 73 22.26 15.57 7.17
CA GLU A 73 22.52 16.95 6.75
C GLU A 73 23.36 17.03 5.48
N LEU A 74 24.47 16.28 5.40
CA LEU A 74 25.31 16.23 4.19
C LEU A 74 24.54 15.64 2.99
N ASN A 75 23.72 14.62 3.23
CA ASN A 75 22.91 14.00 2.18
C ASN A 75 21.80 14.96 1.66
N PHE A 76 21.33 15.89 2.50
CA PHE A 76 20.39 16.96 2.11
C PHE A 76 21.11 18.17 1.50
N ALA A 77 22.24 18.63 2.04
CA ALA A 77 23.01 19.75 1.51
C ALA A 77 23.53 19.49 0.09
N LEU A 78 23.83 18.23 -0.26
CA LEU A 78 24.22 17.82 -1.62
C LEU A 78 23.05 17.84 -2.63
N THR A 79 21.81 18.14 -2.20
CA THR A 79 20.65 18.30 -3.11
C THR A 79 20.38 19.75 -3.51
N GLU A 80 21.13 20.73 -3.00
CA GLU A 80 21.05 22.12 -3.42
C GLU A 80 21.96 22.37 -4.65
N LYS A 81 21.37 22.75 -5.79
CA LYS A 81 22.11 23.47 -6.84
C LYS A 81 21.94 24.97 -6.59
N THR A 82 23.01 25.65 -6.17
CA THR A 82 23.05 27.12 -6.19
C THR A 82 23.06 27.62 -7.64
N THR A 83 22.06 28.43 -7.98
CA THR A 83 21.89 29.07 -9.30
C THR A 83 22.97 30.12 -9.52
N SER A 84 23.74 30.03 -10.61
CA SER A 84 24.75 31.03 -10.94
C SER A 84 24.11 32.35 -11.41
N ALA A 85 24.79 33.49 -11.17
CA ALA A 85 24.33 34.80 -11.64
C ALA A 85 24.07 34.85 -13.17
N ARG A 86 24.77 34.01 -13.95
CA ARG A 86 24.56 33.86 -15.39
C ARG A 86 23.18 33.26 -15.73
N THR A 87 22.65 32.40 -14.87
CA THR A 87 21.32 31.78 -15.04
C THR A 87 20.20 32.78 -14.79
N LEU A 88 20.34 33.69 -13.81
CA LEU A 88 19.40 34.79 -13.55
C LEU A 88 19.29 35.74 -14.75
N LEU A 89 20.43 36.08 -15.37
CA LEU A 89 20.48 37.05 -16.47
C LEU A 89 19.92 36.52 -17.81
N THR A 90 19.81 35.21 -17.98
CA THR A 90 19.29 34.60 -19.23
C THR A 90 17.77 34.45 -19.27
N GLY A 91 17.04 34.87 -18.22
CA GLY A 91 15.57 34.81 -18.20
C GLY A 91 14.99 33.38 -18.22
N LYS A 92 15.80 32.34 -18.07
CA LYS A 92 15.35 30.93 -17.92
C LYS A 92 14.83 30.64 -16.51
N MET A 93 14.11 31.58 -15.90
CA MET A 93 13.26 31.28 -14.76
C MET A 93 11.93 30.76 -15.28
N THR A 94 11.79 29.44 -15.37
CA THR A 94 10.45 28.85 -15.27
C THR A 94 10.25 28.50 -13.81
N GLU A 95 9.56 29.36 -13.06
CA GLU A 95 8.88 28.90 -11.85
C GLU A 95 7.92 27.80 -12.29
N LYS A 96 8.36 26.54 -12.17
CA LYS A 96 7.48 25.40 -12.37
C LYS A 96 6.69 25.28 -11.08
N PHE A 97 5.57 26.00 -10.98
CA PHE A 97 4.58 25.74 -9.95
C PHE A 97 4.06 24.32 -10.15
N VAL A 98 4.73 23.34 -9.54
CA VAL A 98 4.20 22.00 -9.45
C VAL A 98 3.09 22.06 -8.41
N LYS A 99 1.85 22.27 -8.88
CA LYS A 99 0.68 22.07 -8.02
C LYS A 99 0.67 20.60 -7.63
N SER A 100 1.03 20.31 -6.39
CA SER A 100 1.09 18.95 -5.87
C SER A 100 -0.27 18.26 -5.99
N PRO A 101 -0.32 16.93 -6.14
CA PRO A 101 -1.57 16.18 -6.10
C PRO A 101 -2.38 16.46 -4.82
N ILE A 102 -3.71 16.43 -4.93
CA ILE A 102 -4.67 16.59 -3.83
C ILE A 102 -5.13 15.21 -3.40
N VAL A 103 -5.22 15.00 -2.08
CA VAL A 103 -5.71 13.76 -1.48
C VAL A 103 -7.04 14.04 -0.79
N ASN A 104 -8.07 13.25 -1.10
CA ASN A 104 -9.39 13.36 -0.48
C ASN A 104 -9.54 12.41 0.74
N GLU A 105 -10.68 12.53 1.41
CA GLU A 105 -11.05 11.80 2.63
C GLU A 105 -11.20 10.29 2.44
N ASN A 106 -11.36 9.80 1.21
CA ASN A 106 -11.48 8.36 0.95
C ASN A 106 -10.14 7.62 1.08
N CYS A 107 -9.03 8.35 1.24
CA CYS A 107 -7.68 7.79 1.32
C CYS A 107 -7.57 6.67 2.36
N LEU A 108 -7.02 5.51 1.94
CA LEU A 108 -6.78 4.35 2.80
C LEU A 108 -5.38 4.32 3.42
N ALA A 109 -4.57 5.37 3.26
CA ALA A 109 -3.25 5.47 3.91
C ALA A 109 -3.32 5.35 5.45
N PRO A 110 -4.33 5.91 6.15
CA PRO A 110 -4.47 5.72 7.60
C PRO A 110 -4.62 4.25 8.02
N PHE A 111 -5.03 3.39 7.08
CA PHE A 111 -5.23 1.96 7.29
C PHE A 111 -4.12 1.09 6.67
N GLY A 112 -3.00 1.71 6.28
CA GLY A 112 -1.79 1.01 5.82
C GLY A 112 -1.62 0.87 4.30
N CYS A 113 -2.44 1.54 3.48
CA CYS A 113 -2.26 1.54 2.03
C CYS A 113 -1.04 2.38 1.61
N ILE A 114 -0.11 1.81 0.84
CA ILE A 114 1.14 2.47 0.40
C ILE A 114 1.31 2.59 -1.12
N GLN A 115 0.27 2.28 -1.91
CA GLN A 115 0.38 2.15 -3.39
C GLN A 115 1.00 3.37 -4.08
N CYS A 116 0.56 4.58 -3.71
CA CYS A 116 1.08 5.84 -4.28
C CYS A 116 2.53 6.15 -3.86
N VAL A 117 2.96 5.67 -2.68
CA VAL A 117 4.33 5.78 -2.21
C VAL A 117 5.21 4.86 -3.04
N THR A 118 4.82 3.59 -3.18
CA THR A 118 5.58 2.58 -3.94
C THR A 118 5.63 2.86 -5.44
N SER A 119 4.62 3.54 -5.99
CA SER A 119 4.57 3.87 -7.41
C SER A 119 5.36 5.13 -7.77
N CYS A 120 5.78 5.95 -6.80
CA CYS A 120 6.45 7.23 -7.08
C CYS A 120 7.96 7.03 -7.33
N PRO A 121 8.47 7.15 -8.58
CA PRO A 121 9.90 6.94 -8.87
C PRO A 121 10.79 8.08 -8.36
N PHE A 122 10.18 9.21 -7.98
CA PHE A 122 10.89 10.38 -7.46
C PHE A 122 10.90 10.44 -5.92
N ASN A 123 10.30 9.46 -5.24
CA ASN A 123 10.15 9.45 -3.78
C ASN A 123 9.57 10.77 -3.25
N ALA A 124 8.61 11.34 -3.98
CA ALA A 124 7.96 12.59 -3.64
C ALA A 124 6.80 12.40 -2.65
N ILE A 125 6.35 11.17 -2.42
CA ILE A 125 5.17 10.86 -1.61
C ILE A 125 5.59 10.03 -0.40
N ASN A 126 5.21 10.48 0.80
CA ASN A 126 5.43 9.79 2.07
C ASN A 126 4.13 9.75 2.88
N ILE A 127 4.12 8.95 3.95
CA ILE A 127 3.01 8.92 4.92
C ILE A 127 3.52 9.44 6.26
N VAL A 128 2.88 10.48 6.79
CA VAL A 128 3.16 11.09 8.09
C VAL A 128 1.84 11.09 8.88
N ASP A 129 1.83 10.48 10.06
CA ASP A 129 0.64 10.33 10.91
C ASP A 129 -0.57 9.73 10.18
N GLY A 130 -0.32 8.72 9.34
CA GLY A 130 -1.36 8.06 8.54
C GLY A 130 -1.88 8.89 7.36
N LYS A 131 -1.41 10.12 7.16
CA LYS A 131 -1.79 10.99 6.04
C LYS A 131 -0.71 11.05 4.99
N ILE A 132 -1.11 11.16 3.72
CA ILE A 132 -0.19 11.35 2.61
C ILE A 132 0.40 12.76 2.70
N SER A 133 1.73 12.83 2.67
CA SER A 133 2.52 14.07 2.55
C SER A 133 3.29 14.03 1.24
N ILE A 134 3.22 15.12 0.47
CA ILE A 134 3.85 15.22 -0.86
C ILE A 134 4.88 16.34 -0.85
N ASN A 135 6.13 16.00 -1.18
CA ASN A 135 7.19 16.96 -1.41
C ASN A 135 7.03 17.56 -2.81
N ALA A 136 6.64 18.83 -2.86
CA ALA A 136 6.37 19.56 -4.10
C ALA A 136 7.62 19.73 -4.99
N GLU A 137 8.82 19.81 -4.40
CA GLU A 137 10.08 19.99 -5.13
C GLU A 137 10.51 18.72 -5.88
N LYS A 138 10.25 17.55 -5.29
CA LYS A 138 10.52 16.25 -5.92
C LYS A 138 9.41 15.82 -6.88
N CYS A 139 8.19 16.35 -6.70
CA CYS A 139 7.07 16.01 -7.54
C CYS A 139 7.28 16.56 -8.95
N THR A 140 7.18 15.71 -9.96
CA THR A 140 7.29 16.12 -11.37
C THR A 140 5.93 16.27 -12.06
N ASN A 141 4.83 16.14 -11.30
CA ASN A 141 3.46 16.12 -11.81
C ASN A 141 3.17 15.03 -12.86
N CYS A 142 3.86 13.88 -12.79
CA CYS A 142 3.71 12.81 -13.80
C CYS A 142 2.38 12.04 -13.73
N GLY A 143 1.63 12.12 -12.63
CA GLY A 143 0.33 11.46 -12.49
C GLY A 143 0.36 9.96 -12.19
N LEU A 144 1.53 9.32 -12.06
CA LEU A 144 1.59 7.87 -11.80
C LEU A 144 0.92 7.48 -10.47
N CYS A 145 0.95 8.37 -9.48
CA CYS A 145 0.26 8.14 -8.21
C CYS A 145 -1.27 8.08 -8.36
N THR A 146 -1.86 8.83 -9.31
CA THR A 146 -3.30 8.86 -9.54
C THR A 146 -3.77 7.61 -10.26
N SER A 147 -3.00 7.12 -11.22
CA SER A 147 -3.28 5.84 -11.90
C SER A 147 -3.11 4.64 -10.96
N SER A 148 -2.09 4.65 -10.10
CA SER A 148 -1.85 3.58 -9.11
C SER A 148 -2.83 3.56 -7.93
N CYS A 149 -3.65 4.60 -7.75
CA CYS A 149 -4.56 4.68 -6.61
C CYS A 149 -5.83 3.88 -6.89
N PRO A 150 -6.05 2.74 -6.20
CA PRO A 150 -7.13 1.81 -6.55
C PRO A 150 -8.53 2.37 -6.25
N ILE A 151 -8.62 3.39 -5.40
CA ILE A 151 -9.86 4.06 -4.99
C ILE A 151 -9.96 5.51 -5.49
N GLY A 152 -8.99 6.00 -6.26
CA GLY A 152 -9.00 7.37 -6.79
C GLY A 152 -8.93 8.48 -5.72
N ALA A 153 -8.32 8.22 -4.57
CA ALA A 153 -8.23 9.20 -3.47
C ALA A 153 -7.21 10.31 -3.73
N ILE A 154 -6.21 10.08 -4.59
CA ILE A 154 -5.20 11.06 -4.98
C ILE A 154 -5.43 11.51 -6.43
N ASN A 155 -5.53 12.81 -6.65
CA ASN A 155 -5.83 13.41 -7.96
C ASN A 155 -4.87 14.58 -8.24
N LEU A 156 -4.62 14.87 -9.51
CA LEU A 156 -3.81 16.04 -9.86
C LEU A 156 -4.61 17.33 -9.65
N SER A 157 -3.99 18.31 -9.00
CA SER A 157 -4.58 19.65 -8.77
C SER A 157 -4.95 20.37 -10.07
N TYR A 158 -4.15 20.18 -11.13
CA TYR A 158 -4.40 20.78 -12.44
C TYR A 158 -3.58 20.09 -13.54
N PRO A 159 -4.17 19.82 -14.72
CA PRO A 159 -5.62 19.79 -14.96
C PRO A 159 -6.28 18.73 -14.07
N ASN A 160 -7.54 18.94 -13.67
CA ASN A 160 -8.30 17.90 -12.99
C ASN A 160 -8.46 16.74 -13.98
N TRP A 161 -7.64 15.72 -13.76
CA TRP A 161 -7.58 14.56 -14.61
C TRP A 161 -8.48 13.47 -14.01
N SER A 162 -9.56 13.16 -14.71
CA SER A 162 -10.38 12.00 -14.41
C SER A 162 -10.61 11.20 -15.70
N ALA A 163 -10.73 9.89 -15.57
CA ALA A 163 -11.16 9.03 -16.67
C ALA A 163 -12.51 9.45 -17.27
N ILE A 164 -13.35 10.16 -16.50
CA ILE A 164 -14.62 10.72 -16.96
C ILE A 164 -14.41 11.87 -17.95
N THR A 165 -13.41 12.73 -17.71
CA THR A 165 -13.09 13.86 -18.60
C THR A 165 -12.70 13.39 -20.01
N LEU A 166 -12.07 12.22 -20.12
CA LEU A 166 -11.79 11.56 -21.39
C LEU A 166 -13.06 11.18 -22.15
N LEU A 167 -14.00 10.55 -21.43
CA LEU A 167 -15.23 9.98 -21.98
C LEU A 167 -16.24 11.05 -22.40
N THR A 168 -16.24 12.20 -21.71
CA THR A 168 -17.18 13.29 -21.98
C THR A 168 -16.74 14.23 -23.08
N LYS A 169 -15.43 14.35 -23.35
CA LYS A 169 -14.89 15.32 -24.32
C LYS A 169 -15.02 14.86 -25.78
N PHE A 170 -14.95 13.56 -26.05
CA PHE A 170 -14.94 13.04 -27.42
C PHE A 170 -16.25 12.32 -27.73
N ARG A 171 -17.18 13.05 -28.36
CA ARG A 171 -18.52 12.57 -28.70
C ARG A 171 -18.55 11.72 -29.98
N ASN A 172 -17.57 11.87 -30.86
CA ASN A 172 -17.48 11.15 -32.13
C ASN A 172 -16.71 9.84 -31.95
N LYS A 173 -17.44 8.72 -32.03
CA LYS A 173 -16.84 7.37 -32.07
C LYS A 173 -16.18 7.16 -33.44
N GLY A 174 -14.85 7.09 -33.49
CA GLY A 174 -14.13 6.65 -34.69
C GLY A 174 -12.97 7.53 -35.18
N GLU A 175 -12.78 8.74 -34.64
CA GLU A 175 -11.62 9.57 -34.98
C GLU A 175 -10.36 9.10 -34.23
N LYS A 176 -9.20 9.24 -34.87
CA LYS A 176 -7.88 8.98 -34.28
C LYS A 176 -7.55 10.11 -33.31
N ILE A 177 -7.46 9.81 -32.02
CA ILE A 177 -7.15 10.76 -30.95
C ILE A 177 -5.68 10.65 -30.59
N LYS A 178 -4.96 11.76 -30.76
CA LYS A 178 -3.57 11.91 -30.31
C LYS A 178 -3.52 12.33 -28.85
N VAL A 179 -2.70 11.66 -28.04
CA VAL A 179 -2.54 11.95 -26.62
C VAL A 179 -1.07 12.17 -26.29
N SER A 180 -0.76 13.32 -25.70
CA SER A 180 0.60 13.65 -25.26
C SER A 180 0.60 14.75 -24.21
N CYS A 181 1.79 15.14 -23.75
CA CYS A 181 1.97 16.27 -22.85
C CYS A 181 1.89 17.64 -23.53
N ARG A 182 2.06 17.69 -24.86
CA ARG A 182 1.93 18.88 -25.73
C ARG A 182 1.57 18.42 -27.15
N ASP A 183 1.10 19.34 -27.98
CA ASP A 183 0.90 19.12 -29.44
C ASP A 183 -0.03 17.94 -29.79
N ALA A 184 -1.06 17.71 -28.97
CA ALA A 184 -1.98 16.58 -29.06
C ALA A 184 -3.44 17.03 -28.93
N ASP A 185 -4.39 16.23 -29.45
CA ASP A 185 -5.83 16.47 -29.30
C ASP A 185 -6.25 16.43 -27.82
N LEU A 186 -5.61 15.53 -27.08
CA LEU A 186 -5.77 15.38 -25.64
C LEU A 186 -4.44 15.62 -24.93
N ILE A 187 -4.39 16.74 -24.22
CA ILE A 187 -3.21 17.15 -23.46
C ILE A 187 -3.31 16.68 -22.01
N VAL A 188 -2.30 15.91 -21.58
CA VAL A 188 -2.14 15.40 -20.21
C VAL A 188 -0.84 15.89 -19.58
N PRO A 189 -0.67 15.98 -18.25
CA PRO A 189 0.61 16.39 -17.65
C PRO A 189 1.78 15.48 -18.03
N CYS A 190 1.49 14.19 -18.13
CA CYS A 190 2.36 13.15 -18.64
C CYS A 190 1.47 11.98 -19.04
N ILE A 191 1.88 11.21 -20.05
CA ILE A 191 1.19 9.99 -20.44
C ILE A 191 1.14 8.99 -19.28
N GLY A 192 2.09 9.05 -18.33
CA GLY A 192 2.09 8.25 -17.10
C GLY A 192 0.88 8.40 -16.18
N VAL A 193 0.05 9.43 -16.39
CA VAL A 193 -1.25 9.56 -15.70
C VAL A 193 -2.27 8.51 -16.17
N LEU A 194 -2.05 7.91 -17.34
CA LEU A 194 -2.88 6.84 -17.89
C LEU A 194 -2.41 5.51 -17.28
N GLY A 195 -3.22 4.95 -16.38
CA GLY A 195 -3.02 3.58 -15.91
C GLY A 195 -3.52 2.57 -16.94
N PRO A 196 -3.25 1.28 -16.73
CA PRO A 196 -3.80 0.22 -17.56
C PRO A 196 -5.31 0.39 -17.75
N GLU A 197 -6.04 0.73 -16.68
CA GLU A 197 -7.49 0.90 -16.75
C GLU A 197 -7.94 1.99 -17.73
N GLU A 198 -7.33 3.17 -17.67
CA GLU A 198 -7.61 4.25 -18.61
C GLU A 198 -7.24 3.87 -20.04
N LEU A 199 -6.09 3.22 -20.25
CA LEU A 199 -5.63 2.81 -21.56
C LEU A 199 -6.59 1.81 -22.21
N PHE A 200 -7.07 0.82 -21.45
CA PHE A 200 -8.07 -0.15 -21.90
C PHE A 200 -9.38 0.54 -22.31
N ILE A 201 -9.91 1.44 -21.48
CA ILE A 201 -11.15 2.17 -21.78
C ILE A 201 -10.97 3.02 -23.04
N LEU A 202 -9.87 3.78 -23.12
CA LEU A 202 -9.56 4.65 -24.24
C LEU A 202 -9.50 3.88 -25.56
N GLN A 203 -8.79 2.76 -25.57
CA GLN A 203 -8.61 1.95 -26.77
C GLN A 203 -9.86 1.18 -27.18
N SER A 204 -10.70 0.80 -26.22
CA SER A 204 -11.97 0.12 -26.51
C SER A 204 -12.99 1.05 -27.18
N LEU A 205 -12.86 2.36 -26.98
CA LEU A 205 -13.85 3.35 -27.45
C LEU A 205 -13.35 4.19 -28.62
N TYR A 206 -12.05 4.48 -28.68
CA TYR A 206 -11.44 5.40 -29.65
C TYR A 206 -10.24 4.75 -30.34
N ASP A 207 -9.86 5.26 -31.50
CA ASP A 207 -8.56 4.93 -32.10
C ASP A 207 -7.55 5.90 -31.47
N VAL A 208 -6.56 5.40 -30.72
CA VAL A 208 -5.71 6.25 -29.86
C VAL A 208 -4.25 6.08 -30.25
N GLU A 209 -3.54 7.22 -30.30
CA GLU A 209 -2.10 7.28 -30.52
C GLU A 209 -1.45 8.05 -29.37
N LEU A 210 -0.58 7.36 -28.62
CA LEU A 210 0.26 7.96 -27.59
C LEU A 210 1.63 8.29 -28.19
N PHE A 211 2.17 9.46 -27.88
CA PHE A 211 3.53 9.84 -28.31
C PHE A 211 4.17 10.81 -27.31
N CYS A 212 5.48 10.71 -27.10
CA CYS A 212 6.21 11.64 -26.22
C CYS A 212 6.90 12.74 -27.04
N SER A 213 6.46 13.99 -26.89
CA SER A 213 7.00 15.14 -27.65
C SER A 213 8.31 15.72 -27.09
N ASN A 214 8.90 15.15 -26.04
CA ASN A 214 10.05 15.75 -25.35
C ASN A 214 11.10 14.73 -24.92
N ASP A 215 12.25 14.76 -25.61
CA ASP A 215 13.35 13.82 -25.40
C ASP A 215 14.18 14.08 -24.14
N GLU A 216 14.21 15.31 -23.64
CA GLU A 216 14.97 15.70 -22.43
C GLU A 216 14.09 15.72 -21.17
N CYS A 217 12.88 15.17 -21.25
CA CYS A 217 11.92 15.18 -20.15
C CYS A 217 12.34 14.24 -19.01
N VAL A 218 12.34 14.74 -17.77
CA VAL A 218 12.57 13.93 -16.56
C VAL A 218 11.58 12.77 -16.38
N ASN A 219 10.39 12.86 -16.99
CA ASN A 219 9.36 11.82 -16.97
C ASN A 219 9.43 10.87 -18.18
N LYS A 220 10.43 10.99 -19.06
CA LYS A 220 10.52 10.22 -20.32
C LYS A 220 10.39 8.72 -20.10
N LYS A 221 11.14 8.16 -19.15
CA LYS A 221 11.05 6.72 -18.81
C LYS A 221 9.66 6.28 -18.37
N ILE A 222 8.91 7.15 -17.69
CA ILE A 222 7.54 6.86 -17.27
C ILE A 222 6.65 6.81 -18.52
N ALA A 223 6.76 7.80 -19.41
CA ALA A 223 6.01 7.85 -20.65
C ALA A 223 6.32 6.65 -21.56
N GLU A 224 7.60 6.30 -21.74
CA GLU A 224 8.05 5.14 -22.51
C GLU A 224 7.45 3.83 -21.96
N LYS A 225 7.48 3.65 -20.63
CA LYS A 225 6.86 2.49 -19.99
C LYS A 225 5.36 2.44 -20.25
N THR A 226 4.65 3.56 -20.12
CA THR A 226 3.20 3.60 -20.35
C THR A 226 2.86 3.35 -21.83
N MET A 227 3.65 3.87 -22.78
CA MET A 227 3.46 3.60 -24.20
C MET A 227 3.72 2.12 -24.52
N SER A 228 4.75 1.50 -23.94
CA SER A 228 4.99 0.06 -24.07
C SER A 228 3.80 -0.77 -23.59
N ILE A 229 3.22 -0.42 -22.43
CA ILE A 229 2.00 -1.08 -21.93
C ILE A 229 0.83 -0.85 -22.91
N PHE A 230 0.68 0.36 -23.44
CA PHE A 230 -0.37 0.68 -24.39
C PHE A 230 -0.27 -0.15 -25.68
N ASP A 231 0.93 -0.35 -26.21
CA ASP A 231 1.14 -1.19 -27.40
C ASP A 231 0.80 -2.66 -27.11
N GLU A 232 1.19 -3.18 -25.95
CA GLU A 232 0.81 -4.54 -25.53
C GLU A 232 -0.71 -4.70 -25.37
N VAL A 233 -1.41 -3.66 -24.91
CA VAL A 233 -2.87 -3.64 -24.79
C VAL A 233 -3.53 -3.54 -26.17
N LYS A 234 -2.95 -2.77 -27.10
CA LYS A 234 -3.42 -2.60 -28.48
C LYS A 234 -3.52 -3.89 -29.26
N GLU A 235 -2.54 -4.76 -29.10
CA GLU A 235 -2.53 -6.06 -29.76
C GLU A 235 -3.60 -7.02 -29.22
N LYS A 236 -4.13 -6.75 -28.02
CA LYS A 236 -5.04 -7.66 -27.30
C LYS A 236 -6.51 -7.28 -27.41
N ILE A 237 -6.85 -6.05 -27.82
CA ILE A 237 -8.25 -5.59 -27.88
C ILE A 237 -8.88 -5.94 -29.24
N PRO A 238 -10.09 -6.54 -29.28
CA PRO A 238 -10.79 -6.81 -30.52
C PRO A 238 -11.07 -5.53 -31.32
N LYS A 239 -11.01 -5.63 -32.66
CA LYS A 239 -11.23 -4.47 -33.56
C LYS A 239 -12.66 -3.91 -33.48
N GLU A 240 -13.62 -4.73 -33.07
CA GLU A 240 -15.01 -4.31 -32.86
C GLU A 240 -15.14 -3.61 -31.50
N LYS A 241 -15.46 -2.32 -31.56
CA LYS A 241 -15.58 -1.47 -30.37
C LYS A 241 -16.94 -1.67 -29.70
N PRO A 242 -17.00 -2.06 -28.41
CA PRO A 242 -18.26 -2.28 -27.73
C PRO A 242 -19.00 -0.97 -27.46
N SER A 243 -20.33 -0.97 -27.59
CA SER A 243 -21.16 0.16 -27.19
C SER A 243 -21.52 0.06 -25.71
N ILE A 244 -20.75 0.72 -24.85
CA ILE A 244 -20.89 0.62 -23.39
C ILE A 244 -21.30 1.96 -22.82
N ASN A 245 -22.28 1.93 -21.90
CA ASN A 245 -22.68 3.10 -21.13
C ASN A 245 -21.94 3.11 -19.79
N LEU A 246 -21.11 4.12 -19.59
CA LEU A 246 -20.23 4.25 -18.43
C LEU A 246 -20.93 5.05 -17.33
N SER A 247 -20.77 4.59 -16.10
CA SER A 247 -21.43 5.10 -14.90
C SER A 247 -20.67 6.21 -14.18
N GLY A 248 -19.43 6.49 -14.58
CA GLY A 248 -18.53 7.47 -13.96
C GLY A 248 -17.68 6.92 -12.81
N ILE A 249 -17.88 5.67 -12.38
CA ILE A 249 -17.11 5.05 -11.29
C ILE A 249 -15.96 4.24 -11.90
N LYS A 250 -14.72 4.73 -11.76
CA LYS A 250 -13.50 4.19 -12.42
C LYS A 250 -13.45 2.65 -12.43
N ARG A 251 -13.60 2.02 -11.26
CA ARG A 251 -13.48 0.55 -11.14
C ARG A 251 -14.67 -0.20 -11.76
N LYS A 252 -15.90 0.29 -11.57
CA LYS A 252 -17.12 -0.32 -12.14
C LYS A 252 -17.15 -0.20 -13.67
N ASP A 253 -16.75 0.96 -14.18
CA ASP A 253 -16.68 1.24 -15.61
C ASP A 253 -15.57 0.43 -16.27
N TYR A 254 -14.41 0.36 -15.63
CA TYR A 254 -13.32 -0.51 -16.07
C TYR A 254 -13.76 -1.98 -16.11
N THR A 255 -14.38 -2.49 -15.03
CA THR A 255 -14.91 -3.85 -14.99
C THR A 255 -15.90 -4.10 -16.12
N LYS A 256 -16.83 -3.19 -16.41
CA LYS A 256 -17.78 -3.30 -17.53
C LYS A 256 -17.07 -3.36 -18.89
N VAL A 257 -16.08 -2.49 -19.11
CA VAL A 257 -15.31 -2.48 -20.35
C VAL A 257 -14.56 -3.80 -20.49
N VAL A 258 -13.78 -4.20 -19.50
CA VAL A 258 -13.00 -5.44 -19.57
C VAL A 258 -13.91 -6.66 -19.74
N THR A 259 -15.02 -6.75 -18.99
CA THR A 259 -15.98 -7.87 -19.09
C THR A 259 -16.61 -8.01 -20.49
N SER A 260 -16.82 -6.88 -21.19
CA SER A 260 -17.40 -6.86 -22.53
C SER A 260 -16.46 -7.33 -23.64
N LEU A 261 -15.14 -7.23 -23.43
CA LEU A 261 -14.14 -7.50 -24.48
C LEU A 261 -13.88 -8.99 -24.71
N ARG A 262 -14.47 -9.90 -23.91
CA ARG A 262 -14.30 -11.37 -23.99
C ARG A 262 -12.85 -11.78 -24.27
N VAL A 263 -11.90 -11.20 -23.54
CA VAL A 263 -10.46 -11.48 -23.72
C VAL A 263 -10.17 -12.87 -23.13
N GLU A 264 -10.40 -13.92 -23.92
CA GLU A 264 -10.09 -15.30 -23.52
C GLU A 264 -8.56 -15.50 -23.46
N GLY A 265 -8.07 -15.97 -22.31
CA GLY A 265 -6.75 -16.61 -22.19
C GLY A 265 -5.51 -15.71 -22.26
N LYS A 266 -5.63 -14.39 -22.41
CA LYS A 266 -4.46 -13.49 -22.40
C LYS A 266 -4.59 -12.48 -21.28
N ALA A 267 -3.77 -12.68 -20.24
CA ALA A 267 -3.64 -11.82 -19.07
C ALA A 267 -3.74 -10.34 -19.47
N VAL A 268 -4.77 -9.70 -18.96
CA VAL A 268 -4.92 -8.25 -18.98
C VAL A 268 -3.75 -7.73 -18.14
N ILE A 269 -2.80 -7.10 -18.80
CA ILE A 269 -1.50 -6.79 -18.21
C ILE A 269 -1.71 -5.75 -17.10
N ASP A 270 -1.27 -6.11 -15.90
CA ASP A 270 -1.16 -5.23 -14.74
C ASP A 270 -2.47 -4.61 -14.22
N ILE A 271 -3.60 -5.34 -14.26
CA ILE A 271 -4.80 -4.91 -13.52
C ILE A 271 -4.49 -4.88 -12.01
N HIS A 272 -5.02 -3.88 -11.31
CA HIS A 272 -5.15 -3.90 -9.85
C HIS A 272 -6.21 -4.92 -9.37
N ALA A 273 -6.10 -6.17 -9.81
CA ALA A 273 -6.88 -7.31 -9.34
C ALA A 273 -6.05 -8.11 -8.33
N TYR A 274 -6.74 -8.63 -7.31
CA TYR A 274 -6.08 -9.25 -6.17
C TYR A 274 -6.80 -10.53 -5.77
N ARG A 275 -6.03 -11.53 -5.33
CA ARG A 275 -6.53 -12.75 -4.70
C ARG A 275 -6.08 -12.81 -3.25
N ALA A 276 -6.93 -13.34 -2.40
CA ALA A 276 -6.59 -13.65 -1.03
C ALA A 276 -6.12 -15.10 -0.92
N VAL A 277 -5.09 -15.33 -0.13
CA VAL A 277 -4.61 -16.66 0.25
C VAL A 277 -4.60 -16.74 1.76
N ILE A 278 -4.97 -17.89 2.29
CA ILE A 278 -5.00 -18.11 3.73
C ILE A 278 -4.28 -19.40 4.09
N THR A 279 -3.62 -19.41 5.24
CA THR A 279 -2.92 -20.59 5.77
C THR A 279 -3.77 -21.29 6.82
N GLU A 280 -3.30 -22.47 7.24
CA GLU A 280 -3.95 -23.28 8.28
C GLU A 280 -3.94 -22.61 9.67
N GLU A 281 -3.06 -21.62 9.88
CA GLU A 281 -2.96 -20.84 11.11
C GLU A 281 -4.17 -19.90 11.33
N CYS A 282 -5.05 -19.74 10.32
CA CYS A 282 -6.22 -18.90 10.47
C CYS A 282 -7.19 -19.44 11.51
N THR A 283 -7.43 -18.67 12.56
CA THR A 283 -8.36 -18.99 13.66
C THR A 283 -9.80 -18.54 13.38
N LEU A 284 -10.08 -18.05 12.17
CA LEU A 284 -11.40 -17.54 11.78
C LEU A 284 -11.94 -16.47 12.76
N CYS A 285 -11.03 -15.62 13.29
CA CYS A 285 -11.34 -14.57 14.28
C CYS A 285 -12.24 -13.44 13.75
N GLY A 286 -12.19 -13.21 12.43
CA GLY A 286 -13.06 -12.27 11.72
C GLY A 286 -12.64 -10.82 11.79
N VAL A 287 -11.48 -10.51 12.35
CA VAL A 287 -10.98 -9.13 12.39
C VAL A 287 -10.81 -8.60 10.97
N CYS A 288 -10.27 -9.41 10.05
CA CYS A 288 -10.13 -9.07 8.64
C CYS A 288 -11.47 -8.78 7.93
N VAL A 289 -12.51 -9.57 8.23
CA VAL A 289 -13.87 -9.37 7.70
C VAL A 289 -14.45 -8.06 8.22
N ARG A 290 -14.45 -7.86 9.55
CA ARG A 290 -15.05 -6.68 10.21
C ARG A 290 -14.37 -5.37 9.84
N ARG A 291 -13.08 -5.41 9.48
CA ARG A 291 -12.28 -4.22 9.16
C ARG A 291 -12.10 -3.99 7.67
N CYS A 292 -12.60 -4.85 6.80
CA CYS A 292 -12.49 -4.66 5.35
C CYS A 292 -13.33 -3.45 4.90
N PRO A 293 -12.71 -2.34 4.44
CA PRO A 293 -13.45 -1.12 4.10
C PRO A 293 -14.32 -1.28 2.85
N THR A 294 -13.93 -2.18 1.95
CA THR A 294 -14.62 -2.41 0.67
C THR A 294 -15.53 -3.64 0.68
N LYS A 295 -15.68 -4.31 1.83
CA LYS A 295 -16.47 -5.56 1.95
C LYS A 295 -16.04 -6.64 0.93
N ALA A 296 -14.73 -6.75 0.70
CA ALA A 296 -14.17 -7.84 -0.10
C ALA A 296 -14.12 -9.17 0.69
N LEU A 297 -14.27 -9.12 2.01
CA LEU A 297 -14.31 -10.28 2.89
C LEU A 297 -15.63 -10.30 3.63
N GLU A 298 -16.33 -11.44 3.62
CA GLU A 298 -17.63 -11.60 4.27
C GLU A 298 -17.72 -12.93 5.02
N TYR A 299 -18.54 -12.93 6.07
CA TYR A 299 -18.92 -14.13 6.77
C TYR A 299 -20.16 -14.74 6.14
N GLU A 300 -20.15 -16.06 5.97
CA GLU A 300 -21.35 -16.83 5.65
C GLU A 300 -21.48 -17.96 6.66
N ILE A 301 -22.69 -18.17 7.18
CA ILE A 301 -23.01 -19.32 8.03
C ILE A 301 -23.98 -20.19 7.24
N LYS A 302 -23.62 -21.45 7.03
CA LYS A 302 -24.49 -22.45 6.43
C LYS A 302 -24.44 -23.72 7.27
N GLU A 303 -25.63 -24.20 7.62
CA GLU A 303 -25.80 -25.40 8.44
C GLU A 303 -25.06 -25.29 9.78
N SER A 304 -23.97 -26.06 9.96
CA SER A 304 -23.12 -26.07 11.15
C SER A 304 -21.69 -25.61 10.86
N LYS A 305 -21.47 -24.90 9.75
CA LYS A 305 -20.17 -24.36 9.34
C LYS A 305 -20.21 -22.85 9.16
N VAL A 306 -19.08 -22.21 9.44
CA VAL A 306 -18.83 -20.81 9.17
C VAL A 306 -17.74 -20.68 8.11
N TYR A 307 -17.96 -19.78 7.16
CA TYR A 307 -17.10 -19.56 6.00
C TYR A 307 -16.67 -18.11 5.98
N ILE A 308 -15.43 -17.86 5.58
CA ILE A 308 -14.99 -16.54 5.11
C ILE A 308 -14.97 -16.62 3.59
N LYS A 309 -15.78 -15.79 2.94
CA LYS A 309 -15.78 -15.60 1.49
C LYS A 309 -14.92 -14.40 1.11
N PHE A 310 -14.30 -14.48 -0.05
CA PHE A 310 -13.56 -13.39 -0.65
C PHE A 310 -14.13 -13.03 -2.03
N SER A 311 -14.36 -11.75 -2.26
CA SER A 311 -14.86 -11.18 -3.52
C SER A 311 -13.75 -10.32 -4.15
N PRO A 312 -13.01 -10.85 -5.14
CA PRO A 312 -11.86 -10.16 -5.73
C PRO A 312 -12.19 -8.80 -6.35
N ALA A 313 -13.36 -8.66 -6.97
CA ALA A 313 -13.80 -7.41 -7.61
C ALA A 313 -13.83 -6.22 -6.63
N ASN A 314 -14.18 -6.51 -5.37
CA ASN A 314 -14.25 -5.52 -4.28
C ASN A 314 -12.89 -5.27 -3.61
N CYS A 315 -11.90 -6.16 -3.80
CA CYS A 315 -10.60 -6.00 -3.15
C CYS A 315 -9.74 -4.97 -3.87
N VAL A 316 -9.22 -4.01 -3.11
CA VAL A 316 -8.36 -2.93 -3.63
C VAL A 316 -6.87 -3.12 -3.29
N GLY A 317 -6.51 -4.24 -2.65
CA GLY A 317 -5.11 -4.52 -2.30
C GLY A 317 -4.53 -3.59 -1.23
N CYS A 318 -5.36 -3.11 -0.29
CA CYS A 318 -4.92 -2.22 0.78
C CYS A 318 -4.12 -2.91 1.89
N ASN A 319 -4.06 -4.25 1.90
CA ASN A 319 -3.36 -5.07 2.90
C ASN A 319 -3.80 -4.89 4.36
N MET A 320 -4.92 -4.21 4.63
CA MET A 320 -5.43 -4.04 5.99
C MET A 320 -5.72 -5.39 6.68
N CYS A 321 -6.25 -6.37 5.94
CA CYS A 321 -6.49 -7.72 6.47
C CYS A 321 -5.20 -8.46 6.82
N VAL A 322 -4.12 -8.23 6.07
CA VAL A 322 -2.79 -8.80 6.31
C VAL A 322 -2.21 -8.20 7.59
N ASN A 323 -2.23 -6.87 7.70
CA ASN A 323 -1.64 -6.14 8.83
C ASN A 323 -2.36 -6.39 10.17
N LEU A 324 -3.67 -6.70 10.14
CA LEU A 324 -4.47 -6.96 11.34
C LEU A 324 -4.46 -8.43 11.78
N CYS A 325 -3.84 -9.33 11.02
CA CYS A 325 -3.86 -10.75 11.34
C CYS A 325 -2.74 -11.10 12.31
N GLU A 326 -3.07 -11.26 13.60
CA GLU A 326 -2.10 -11.65 14.64
C GLU A 326 -1.46 -13.02 14.38
N GLU A 327 -2.17 -13.91 13.69
CA GLU A 327 -1.65 -15.24 13.32
C GLU A 327 -0.80 -15.20 12.02
N GLY A 328 -0.72 -14.05 11.33
CA GLY A 328 -0.02 -13.96 10.04
C GLY A 328 -0.60 -14.89 8.95
N ALA A 329 -1.90 -15.21 9.04
CA ALA A 329 -2.50 -16.29 8.28
C ALA A 329 -3.09 -15.88 6.93
N ILE A 330 -3.24 -14.58 6.63
CA ILE A 330 -3.86 -14.08 5.39
C ILE A 330 -2.88 -13.22 4.58
N TYR A 331 -2.87 -13.44 3.27
CA TYR A 331 -2.02 -12.74 2.31
C TYR A 331 -2.87 -12.24 1.14
N ILE A 332 -2.51 -11.08 0.60
CA ILE A 332 -3.10 -10.52 -0.62
C ILE A 332 -2.04 -10.50 -1.71
N LEU A 333 -2.33 -11.15 -2.83
CA LEU A 333 -1.43 -11.28 -3.96
C LEU A 333 -2.08 -10.65 -5.21
N LYS A 334 -1.27 -10.15 -6.14
CA LYS A 334 -1.78 -9.80 -7.47
C LYS A 334 -2.40 -11.02 -8.13
N ASP A 335 -3.53 -10.80 -8.79
CA ASP A 335 -4.23 -11.83 -9.54
C ASP A 335 -4.36 -11.40 -11.00
N TYR A 336 -4.13 -12.35 -11.90
CA TYR A 336 -4.21 -12.16 -13.34
C TYR A 336 -5.40 -12.91 -13.95
N ASN A 337 -6.21 -13.56 -13.11
CA ASN A 337 -7.43 -14.22 -13.55
C ASN A 337 -8.53 -13.19 -13.85
N TYR A 338 -9.04 -13.22 -15.08
CA TYR A 338 -10.14 -12.36 -15.52
C TYR A 338 -11.42 -12.56 -14.70
N GLN A 339 -11.66 -13.77 -14.18
CA GLN A 339 -12.82 -14.08 -13.35
C GLN A 339 -12.86 -13.20 -12.09
N SER A 340 -11.69 -12.76 -11.60
CA SER A 340 -11.56 -11.86 -10.45
C SER A 340 -12.07 -10.44 -10.69
N LEU A 341 -12.44 -10.10 -11.92
CA LEU A 341 -13.12 -8.85 -12.24
C LEU A 341 -14.64 -8.95 -12.18
N ASN A 342 -15.20 -10.16 -12.22
CA ASN A 342 -16.63 -10.35 -12.18
C ASN A 342 -17.18 -10.01 -10.78
N GLU A 343 -18.14 -9.09 -10.70
CA GLU A 343 -18.76 -8.67 -9.43
C GLU A 343 -19.49 -9.83 -8.73
N ASP A 344 -20.02 -10.80 -9.49
CA ASP A 344 -20.70 -11.98 -8.96
C ASP A 344 -19.73 -13.10 -8.55
N TYR A 345 -18.44 -12.96 -8.88
CA TYR A 345 -17.45 -13.97 -8.54
C TYR A 345 -16.94 -13.79 -7.11
N SER A 346 -17.13 -14.83 -6.32
CA SER A 346 -16.54 -14.98 -4.99
C SER A 346 -16.16 -16.43 -4.75
N TYR A 347 -15.22 -16.65 -3.84
CA TYR A 347 -14.82 -18.00 -3.43
C TYR A 347 -14.65 -18.10 -1.92
N ILE A 348 -14.76 -19.33 -1.41
CA ILE A 348 -14.52 -19.63 0.00
C ILE A 348 -13.01 -19.55 0.24
N LEU A 349 -12.60 -18.67 1.14
CA LEU A 349 -11.21 -18.50 1.54
C LEU A 349 -10.84 -19.50 2.63
N THR A 350 -11.70 -19.67 3.63
CA THR A 350 -11.55 -20.67 4.69
C THR A 350 -12.91 -21.03 5.29
N GLU A 351 -12.98 -22.18 5.92
CA GLU A 351 -14.15 -22.66 6.65
C GLU A 351 -13.74 -23.26 7.99
N ASP A 352 -14.72 -23.36 8.89
CA ASP A 352 -14.60 -24.10 10.15
C ASP A 352 -15.96 -24.51 10.72
N GLU A 353 -15.94 -25.46 11.66
CA GLU A 353 -17.12 -25.99 12.35
C GLU A 353 -17.59 -25.05 13.47
N ILE A 354 -18.91 -24.90 13.58
CA ILE A 354 -19.54 -24.14 14.66
C ILE A 354 -19.63 -25.00 15.90
N VAL A 355 -19.10 -24.48 17.01
CA VAL A 355 -19.19 -25.11 18.32
C VAL A 355 -20.40 -24.58 19.08
N LYS A 356 -21.16 -25.51 19.67
CA LYS A 356 -22.35 -25.25 20.48
C LYS A 356 -22.00 -25.32 21.96
N CYS A 357 -22.65 -24.49 22.77
CA CYS A 357 -22.47 -24.50 24.21
C CYS A 357 -22.94 -25.83 24.81
N ARG A 358 -22.11 -26.49 25.64
CA ARG A 358 -22.48 -27.74 26.33
C ARG A 358 -23.67 -27.60 27.30
N ARG A 359 -23.89 -26.41 27.85
CA ARG A 359 -24.97 -26.15 28.82
C ARG A 359 -26.30 -25.80 28.15
N CYS A 360 -26.30 -24.89 27.17
CA CYS A 360 -27.53 -24.37 26.57
C CYS A 360 -27.74 -24.71 25.09
N GLY A 361 -26.77 -25.36 24.43
CA GLY A 361 -26.85 -25.75 23.02
C GLY A 361 -26.70 -24.62 22.00
N LYS A 362 -26.63 -23.35 22.43
CA LYS A 362 -26.50 -22.18 21.54
C LYS A 362 -25.15 -22.21 20.78
N PRO A 363 -25.14 -21.98 19.45
CA PRO A 363 -23.90 -21.79 18.70
C PRO A 363 -23.23 -20.50 19.16
N PHE A 364 -21.92 -20.53 19.46
CA PHE A 364 -21.25 -19.36 20.03
C PHE A 364 -19.85 -19.07 19.48
N ASP A 365 -19.14 -20.07 18.97
CA ASP A 365 -17.81 -19.87 18.41
C ASP A 365 -17.49 -20.93 17.33
N ASN A 366 -16.28 -20.88 16.80
CA ASN A 366 -15.73 -21.89 15.88
C ASN A 366 -14.61 -22.71 16.54
N LYS A 367 -14.39 -23.91 16.00
CA LYS A 367 -13.46 -24.90 16.55
C LYS A 367 -12.01 -24.42 16.56
N LYS A 368 -11.52 -23.82 15.49
CA LYS A 368 -10.16 -23.27 15.36
C LYS A 368 -9.88 -22.20 16.41
N ARG A 369 -10.84 -21.32 16.67
CA ARG A 369 -10.71 -20.31 17.73
C ARG A 369 -10.67 -20.95 19.11
N ILE A 370 -11.53 -21.92 19.39
CA ILE A 370 -11.50 -22.64 20.68
C ILE A 370 -10.16 -23.37 20.87
N LEU A 371 -9.66 -24.04 19.84
CA LEU A 371 -8.35 -24.70 19.86
C LEU A 371 -7.21 -23.70 20.15
N ARG A 372 -7.26 -22.52 19.53
CA ARG A 372 -6.30 -21.44 19.79
C ARG A 372 -6.33 -20.98 21.24
N VAL A 373 -7.52 -20.76 21.80
CA VAL A 373 -7.69 -20.32 23.20
C VAL A 373 -7.27 -21.42 24.16
N ALA A 374 -7.60 -22.68 23.88
CA ALA A 374 -7.16 -23.84 24.66
C ALA A 374 -5.63 -23.90 24.77
N LYS A 375 -4.94 -23.73 23.64
CA LYS A 375 -3.47 -23.68 23.57
C LYS A 375 -2.90 -22.50 24.35
N LEU A 376 -3.52 -21.31 24.28
CA LEU A 376 -3.07 -20.12 25.01
C LEU A 376 -3.23 -20.25 26.52
N LEU A 377 -4.34 -20.83 26.98
CA LEU A 377 -4.65 -20.95 28.41
C LEU A 377 -4.10 -22.25 29.03
N ASN A 378 -3.54 -23.15 28.22
CA ASN A 378 -3.16 -24.49 28.61
C ASN A 378 -4.31 -25.23 29.34
N LYS A 379 -5.49 -25.22 28.71
CA LYS A 379 -6.72 -25.81 29.25
C LYS A 379 -7.30 -26.87 28.31
N PRO A 380 -8.00 -27.89 28.85
CA PRO A 380 -8.74 -28.83 28.02
C PRO A 380 -9.87 -28.12 27.27
N ILE A 381 -10.19 -28.62 26.08
CA ILE A 381 -11.16 -28.00 25.16
C ILE A 381 -12.56 -28.00 25.79
N GLU A 382 -12.89 -29.05 26.53
CA GLU A 382 -14.16 -29.28 27.20
C GLU A 382 -14.54 -28.15 28.17
N GLU A 383 -13.55 -27.52 28.81
CA GLU A 383 -13.76 -26.38 29.72
C GLU A 383 -14.13 -25.09 28.96
N LEU A 384 -13.85 -25.02 27.65
CA LEU A 384 -14.01 -23.82 26.84
C LEU A 384 -15.30 -23.84 26.00
N GLU A 385 -15.96 -24.99 25.87
CA GLU A 385 -17.23 -25.20 25.12
C GLU A 385 -18.48 -24.66 25.84
N TYR A 386 -18.36 -23.50 26.47
CA TYR A 386 -19.46 -22.78 27.12
C TYR A 386 -19.53 -21.35 26.56
N CYS A 387 -20.73 -20.90 26.19
CA CYS A 387 -20.96 -19.52 25.79
C CYS A 387 -20.74 -18.56 26.97
N ASN A 388 -20.52 -17.27 26.68
CA ASN A 388 -20.25 -16.26 27.70
C ASN A 388 -21.32 -16.19 28.79
N GLU A 389 -22.60 -16.27 28.41
CA GLU A 389 -23.75 -16.27 29.33
C GLU A 389 -23.68 -17.46 30.31
N CYS A 390 -23.42 -18.67 29.79
CA CYS A 390 -23.31 -19.87 30.61
C CYS A 390 -22.06 -19.87 31.49
N LYS A 391 -20.93 -19.33 31.02
CA LYS A 391 -19.70 -19.19 31.83
C LYS A 391 -19.94 -18.31 33.06
N GLN A 392 -20.67 -17.21 32.89
CA GLN A 392 -21.04 -16.32 34.00
C GLN A 392 -21.94 -17.03 35.02
N LEU A 393 -22.91 -17.81 34.56
CA LEU A 393 -23.79 -18.58 35.44
C LEU A 393 -23.05 -19.64 36.24
N ILE A 394 -22.21 -20.46 35.58
CA ILE A 394 -21.39 -21.50 36.24
C ILE A 394 -20.49 -20.86 37.30
N THR A 395 -19.80 -19.77 36.95
CA THR A 395 -18.94 -19.05 37.89
C THR A 395 -19.73 -18.52 39.09
N SER A 396 -20.93 -18.01 38.87
CA SER A 396 -21.80 -17.52 39.95
C SER A 396 -22.28 -18.66 40.86
N GLU A 397 -22.65 -19.81 40.28
CA GLU A 397 -23.02 -21.02 41.00
C GLU A 397 -21.86 -21.55 41.87
N ASP A 398 -20.64 -21.57 41.32
CA ASP A 398 -19.43 -21.98 42.04
C ASP A 398 -19.08 -21.03 43.18
N ILE A 399 -19.19 -19.71 42.97
CA ILE A 399 -19.00 -18.71 44.03
C ILE A 399 -20.01 -18.92 45.15
N LEU A 400 -21.29 -19.09 44.83
CA LEU A 400 -22.34 -19.33 45.82
C LEU A 400 -22.11 -20.64 46.58
N LYS A 401 -21.68 -21.70 45.89
CA LYS A 401 -21.37 -23.00 46.51
C LYS A 401 -20.19 -22.89 47.47
N ASN A 402 -19.10 -22.23 47.05
CA ASN A 402 -17.93 -21.97 47.89
C ASN A 402 -18.27 -21.08 49.08
N TRP A 403 -19.12 -20.08 48.87
CA TRP A 403 -19.61 -19.20 49.94
C TRP A 403 -20.42 -19.98 50.97
N LYS A 404 -21.39 -20.80 50.53
CA LYS A 404 -22.17 -21.68 51.42
C LYS A 404 -21.30 -22.68 52.18
N ALA A 405 -20.28 -23.25 51.53
CA ALA A 405 -19.35 -24.17 52.17
C ALA A 405 -18.49 -23.48 53.25
N LYS A 406 -18.12 -22.22 53.04
CA LYS A 406 -17.24 -21.47 53.96
C LYS A 406 -17.98 -20.78 55.11
N PHE A 407 -19.21 -20.32 54.86
CA PHE A 407 -19.96 -19.46 55.79
C PHE A 407 -21.30 -20.05 56.25
N GLY A 408 -21.68 -21.24 55.76
CA GLY A 408 -22.96 -21.88 56.06
C GLY A 408 -24.14 -21.27 55.29
N GLU A 409 -25.34 -21.78 55.51
CA GLU A 409 -26.55 -21.16 54.96
C GLU A 409 -26.85 -19.85 55.67
N ILE A 410 -27.28 -18.83 54.91
CA ILE A 410 -27.86 -17.60 55.47
C ILE A 410 -29.09 -18.03 56.27
N ARG A 411 -28.97 -18.09 57.60
CA ARG A 411 -30.14 -18.14 58.47
C ARG A 411 -30.88 -16.83 58.27
N ARG A 412 -31.96 -16.85 57.47
CA ARG A 412 -32.93 -15.76 57.47
C ARG A 412 -33.41 -15.62 58.91
N SER A 413 -33.09 -14.51 59.57
CA SER A 413 -33.75 -14.18 60.84
C SER A 413 -35.24 -14.09 60.52
N LYS A 414 -36.02 -14.98 61.13
CA LYS A 414 -37.46 -14.77 61.27
C LYS A 414 -37.60 -13.59 62.23
N THR A 415 -37.65 -12.39 61.68
CA THR A 415 -38.09 -11.17 62.35
C THR A 415 -39.36 -10.72 61.68
#